data_AF-A0A6N8TGU1-F1
#
_entry.id   AF-A0A6N8TGU1-F1
#
_cell.length_a   1.000
_cell.length_b   1.000
_cell.length_c   1.000
_cell.angle_alpha   90.00
_cell.angle_beta   90.00
_cell.angle_gamma   90.00
#
_symmetry.space_group_name_H-M   'P 1'
#
loop_
_entity.id
_entity.type
_entity.pdbx_description
1 polymer ?
#
loop_
_entity_poly.entity_id
_entity_poly.type
_entity_poly.pdbx_seq_one_letter_code
_entity_poly.pdbx_strand_id
1 'polypeptide(L)'
;MSRYTITLSKGERTDEEAVIGFDAPLLTYFLQGFETDDDFGTPEIWLGVLLEEYPTLEGIIEEARANGYEVSNLDHADMVAMLREAGHEHEPSIAEKLGFIK
;
A
#
# COMPACT_ATOMS: atom_id res chain seq x y z
N MET A 1 1.55 2.89 10.40
CA MET A 1 0.97 2.11 9.32
C MET A 1 -0.54 2.11 9.47
N SER A 2 -1.18 3.02 8.75
CA SER A 2 -2.64 2.96 8.55
C SER A 2 -3.01 1.81 7.61
N ARG A 3 -4.24 1.32 7.75
CA ARG A 3 -4.83 0.24 6.94
C ARG A 3 -6.28 0.60 6.65
N TYR A 4 -6.65 0.57 5.38
CA TYR A 4 -7.99 0.87 4.89
C TYR A 4 -8.45 -0.27 3.98
N THR A 5 -9.63 -0.80 4.26
CA THR A 5 -10.25 -1.82 3.43
C THR A 5 -10.70 -1.21 2.10
N ILE A 6 -10.35 -1.89 1.01
CA ILE A 6 -10.71 -1.54 -0.36
C ILE A 6 -11.21 -2.78 -1.08
N THR A 7 -11.74 -2.57 -2.28
CA THR A 7 -12.08 -3.68 -3.17
C THR A 7 -11.08 -3.75 -4.32
N LEU A 8 -10.42 -4.90 -4.47
CA LEU A 8 -9.58 -5.22 -5.64
C LEU A 8 -10.33 -6.12 -6.60
N SER A 9 -10.21 -5.84 -7.89
CA SER A 9 -10.72 -6.71 -8.95
C SER A 9 -9.62 -7.14 -9.90
N LYS A 10 -9.65 -8.39 -10.36
CA LYS A 10 -8.72 -8.96 -11.35
C LYS A 10 -9.46 -9.93 -12.26
N GLY A 11 -9.75 -9.49 -13.49
CA GLY A 11 -10.65 -10.23 -14.38
C GLY A 11 -12.04 -10.36 -13.76
N GLU A 12 -12.52 -11.60 -13.58
CA GLU A 12 -13.82 -11.90 -12.95
C GLU A 12 -13.74 -12.07 -11.42
N ARG A 13 -12.53 -12.03 -10.84
CA ARG A 13 -12.32 -12.21 -9.40
C ARG A 13 -12.37 -10.86 -8.70
N THR A 14 -12.96 -10.85 -7.50
CA THR A 14 -13.01 -9.67 -6.62
C THR A 14 -12.57 -10.09 -5.22
N ASP A 15 -11.81 -9.22 -4.56
CA ASP A 15 -11.49 -9.28 -3.15
C ASP A 15 -12.03 -8.00 -2.48
N GLU A 16 -13.03 -8.17 -1.61
CA GLU A 16 -13.70 -7.08 -0.89
C GLU A 16 -12.98 -6.71 0.42
N GLU A 17 -12.00 -7.50 0.84
CA GLU A 17 -11.25 -7.35 2.10
C GLU A 17 -9.78 -6.98 1.85
N ALA A 18 -9.44 -6.56 0.62
CA ALA A 18 -8.12 -6.07 0.28
C ALA A 18 -7.77 -4.82 1.10
N VAL A 19 -6.48 -4.56 1.32
CA VAL A 19 -6.03 -3.46 2.17
C VAL A 19 -5.06 -2.57 1.41
N ILE A 20 -5.25 -1.25 1.56
CA ILE A 20 -4.27 -0.23 1.17
C ILE A 20 -3.92 0.62 2.39
N GLY A 21 -2.72 1.18 2.42
CA GLY A 21 -2.30 2.07 3.50
C GLY A 21 -0.96 2.73 3.25
N PHE A 22 -0.47 3.45 4.25
CA PHE A 22 0.87 4.04 4.25
C PHE A 22 1.71 3.46 5.41
N ASP A 23 2.92 3.01 5.11
CA ASP A 23 3.93 2.56 6.07
C ASP A 23 4.95 3.69 6.30
N ALA A 24 4.84 4.39 7.42
CA ALA A 24 5.76 5.46 7.80
C ALA A 24 7.23 4.99 7.95
N PRO A 25 7.56 3.89 8.67
CA PRO A 25 8.92 3.34 8.70
C PRO A 25 9.55 3.07 7.33
N LEU A 26 8.76 2.60 6.36
CA LEU A 26 9.22 2.33 4.98
C LEU A 26 9.02 3.50 4.03
N LEU A 27 8.40 4.60 4.46
CA LEU A 27 8.08 5.77 3.63
C LEU A 27 7.39 5.40 2.31
N THR A 28 6.51 4.39 2.35
CA THR A 28 5.84 3.85 1.17
C THR A 28 4.37 3.60 1.43
N TYR A 29 3.55 3.77 0.41
CA TYR A 29 2.24 3.15 0.35
C TYR A 29 2.41 1.64 0.18
N PHE A 30 1.47 0.86 0.71
CA PHE A 30 1.42 -0.58 0.52
C PHE A 30 0.00 -1.02 0.14
N LEU A 31 -0.09 -2.16 -0.54
CA LEU A 31 -1.34 -2.75 -1.01
C LEU A 31 -1.23 -4.26 -0.93
N GLN A 32 -2.22 -4.89 -0.30
CA GLN A 32 -2.33 -6.35 -0.19
C GLN A 32 -3.73 -6.79 -0.59
N GLY A 33 -3.85 -7.98 -1.18
CA GLY A 33 -5.15 -8.60 -1.42
C GLY A 33 -5.04 -9.98 -2.03
N PHE A 34 -6.18 -10.64 -2.14
CA PHE A 34 -6.35 -12.04 -2.48
C PHE A 34 -5.51 -12.92 -1.55
N GLU A 35 -5.84 -12.89 -0.25
CA GLU A 35 -5.26 -13.82 0.72
C GLU A 35 -5.44 -15.27 0.26
N THR A 36 -4.43 -16.08 0.51
CA THR A 36 -4.43 -17.51 0.20
C THR A 36 -4.60 -18.32 1.49
N ASP A 37 -5.26 -19.48 1.38
CA ASP A 37 -5.37 -20.45 2.48
C ASP A 37 -4.07 -21.27 2.68
N ASP A 38 -2.91 -20.75 2.27
CA ASP A 38 -1.63 -21.43 2.50
C ASP A 38 -1.13 -21.23 3.94
N ASP A 39 -0.23 -22.12 4.38
CA ASP A 39 0.32 -22.10 5.76
C ASP A 39 1.05 -20.79 6.11
N PHE A 40 1.36 -19.96 5.10
CA PHE A 40 2.10 -18.71 5.23
C PHE A 40 1.21 -17.47 5.08
N GLY A 41 -0.05 -17.63 4.66
CA GLY A 41 -1.00 -16.56 4.37
C GLY A 41 -0.47 -15.58 3.33
N THR A 42 0.22 -16.06 2.29
CA THR A 42 0.89 -15.18 1.33
C THR A 42 -0.11 -14.60 0.32
N PRO A 43 -0.40 -13.29 0.32
CA PRO A 43 -1.38 -12.71 -0.60
C PRO A 43 -0.89 -12.79 -2.06
N GLU A 44 -1.83 -12.89 -3.00
CA GLU A 44 -1.50 -12.91 -4.45
C GLU A 44 -0.82 -11.61 -4.90
N ILE A 45 -1.16 -10.49 -4.27
CA ILE A 45 -0.51 -9.19 -4.46
C ILE A 45 -0.06 -8.63 -3.12
N TRP A 46 1.21 -8.22 -3.08
CA TRP A 46 1.80 -7.48 -1.97
C TRP A 46 2.78 -6.45 -2.53
N LEU A 47 2.39 -5.19 -2.52
CA LEU A 47 3.20 -4.05 -2.94
C LEU A 47 3.60 -3.21 -1.73
N GLY A 48 4.73 -2.50 -1.81
CA GLY A 48 5.17 -1.58 -0.76
C GLY A 48 5.82 -2.31 0.41
N VAL A 49 6.67 -3.29 0.10
CA VAL A 49 7.41 -4.09 1.09
C VAL A 49 8.83 -3.60 1.28
N LEU A 50 9.26 -2.65 0.45
CA LEU A 50 10.59 -2.04 0.50
C LEU A 50 10.51 -0.55 0.87
N LEU A 51 11.64 -0.04 1.33
CA LEU A 51 11.83 1.36 1.65
C LEU A 51 11.66 2.24 0.39
N GLU A 52 10.78 3.23 0.48
CA GLU A 52 10.42 4.20 -0.57
C GLU A 52 9.98 3.57 -1.91
N GLU A 53 9.45 2.34 -1.89
CA GLU A 53 9.07 1.61 -3.10
C GLU A 53 7.98 2.35 -3.90
N TYR A 54 6.93 2.80 -3.22
CA TYR A 54 5.82 3.57 -3.77
C TYR A 54 5.53 4.77 -2.86
N PRO A 55 6.24 5.90 -3.01
CA PRO A 55 6.09 7.05 -2.11
C PRO A 55 4.82 7.88 -2.37
N THR A 56 4.00 7.49 -3.36
CA THR A 56 2.77 8.19 -3.72
C THR A 56 1.60 7.23 -3.85
N LEU A 57 0.41 7.68 -3.47
CA LEU A 57 -0.83 6.91 -3.63
C LEU A 57 -1.12 6.60 -5.11
N GLU A 58 -0.81 7.54 -6.01
CA GLU A 58 -0.94 7.33 -7.46
C GLU A 58 -0.02 6.21 -7.95
N GLY A 59 1.25 6.23 -7.56
CA GLY A 59 2.23 5.22 -8.00
C GLY A 59 1.85 3.79 -7.64
N ILE A 60 1.33 3.56 -6.43
CA ILE A 60 0.90 2.20 -6.05
C ILE A 60 -0.38 1.77 -6.77
N ILE A 61 -1.29 2.70 -7.07
CA ILE A 61 -2.51 2.42 -7.84
C ILE A 61 -2.15 2.08 -9.29
N GLU A 62 -1.21 2.81 -9.89
CA GLU A 62 -0.71 2.53 -11.24
C GLU A 62 0.01 1.18 -11.32
N GLU A 63 0.81 0.84 -10.31
CA GLU A 63 1.48 -0.47 -10.24
C GLU A 63 0.46 -1.61 -10.08
N ALA A 64 -0.55 -1.45 -9.21
CA ALA A 64 -1.63 -2.43 -9.10
C ALA A 64 -2.33 -2.65 -10.46
N ARG A 65 -2.62 -1.56 -11.19
CA ARG A 65 -3.19 -1.62 -12.55
C ARG A 65 -2.28 -2.31 -13.55
N ALA A 66 -0.97 -2.04 -13.50
CA ALA A 66 0.01 -2.71 -14.36
C ALA A 66 0.04 -4.23 -14.14
N ASN A 67 -0.25 -4.68 -12.91
CA ASN A 67 -0.38 -6.09 -12.54
C ASN A 67 -1.79 -6.68 -12.80
N GLY A 68 -2.68 -5.92 -13.44
CA GLY A 68 -4.03 -6.34 -13.81
C GLY A 68 -5.07 -6.22 -12.71
N TYR A 69 -4.79 -5.45 -11.65
CA TYR A 69 -5.71 -5.19 -10.55
C TYR A 69 -6.32 -3.79 -10.67
N GLU A 70 -7.63 -3.67 -10.46
CA GLU A 70 -8.28 -2.36 -10.32
C GLU A 70 -8.72 -2.14 -8.87
N VAL A 71 -8.35 -0.98 -8.32
CA VAL A 71 -8.73 -0.52 -6.98
C VAL A 71 -10.06 0.20 -7.05
N SER A 72 -10.96 -0.14 -6.12
CA SER A 72 -12.27 0.49 -5.96
C SER A 72 -12.66 0.57 -4.48
N ASN A 73 -13.76 1.27 -4.16
CA ASN A 73 -14.24 1.49 -2.80
C ASN A 73 -13.23 2.20 -1.85
N LEU A 74 -12.27 2.95 -2.41
CA LEU A 74 -11.38 3.79 -1.62
C LEU A 74 -12.07 5.12 -1.28
N ASP A 75 -12.48 5.28 -0.02
CA ASP A 75 -13.20 6.47 0.44
C ASP A 75 -12.32 7.74 0.42
N HIS A 76 -12.95 8.88 0.17
CA HIS A 76 -12.23 10.16 0.13
C HIS A 76 -11.61 10.53 1.48
N ALA A 77 -12.30 10.24 2.60
CA ALA A 77 -11.76 10.48 3.93
C ALA A 77 -10.52 9.63 4.20
N ASP A 78 -10.50 8.38 3.72
CA ASP A 78 -9.37 7.47 3.87
C ASP A 78 -8.17 7.92 3.03
N MET A 79 -8.40 8.39 1.80
CA MET A 79 -7.35 9.01 0.98
C MET A 79 -6.75 10.23 1.67
N VAL A 80 -7.58 11.12 2.21
CA VAL A 80 -7.12 12.32 2.94
C VAL A 80 -6.33 11.92 4.18
N ALA A 81 -6.76 10.90 4.91
CA ALA A 81 -6.07 10.41 6.09
C ALA A 81 -4.69 9.82 5.74
N MET A 82 -4.59 9.01 4.69
CA MET A 82 -3.31 8.47 4.20
C MET A 82 -2.37 9.57 3.70
N LEU A 83 -2.86 10.53 2.92
CA LEU A 83 -2.06 11.67 2.44
C LEU A 83 -1.56 12.52 3.61
N ARG A 84 -2.37 12.68 4.65
CA ARG A 84 -1.96 13.37 5.87
C ARG A 84 -0.85 12.62 6.58
N GLU A 85 -0.96 11.29 6.74
CA GLU A 85 0.11 10.45 7.30
C GLU A 85 1.40 10.61 6.47
N ALA A 86 1.34 10.40 5.16
CA ALA A 86 2.49 10.53 4.26
C ALA A 86 3.12 11.93 4.26
N GLY A 87 2.34 12.98 4.48
CA GLY A 87 2.80 14.36 4.52
C GLY A 87 3.32 14.85 5.88
N HIS A 88 3.23 14.05 6.96
CA HIS A 88 3.81 14.42 8.24
C HIS A 88 5.35 14.40 8.17
N GLU A 89 6.01 15.32 8.87
CA GLU A 89 7.44 15.17 9.15
C GLU A 89 7.60 13.89 9.98
N HIS A 90 8.15 12.85 9.36
CA HIS A 90 8.48 11.61 10.03
C HIS A 90 9.80 11.77 10.77
N GLU A 91 9.94 11.12 11.93
CA GLU A 91 11.28 10.92 12.48
C GLU A 91 12.13 10.22 11.42
N PRO A 92 13.39 10.64 11.20
CA PRO A 92 14.23 10.01 10.20
C PRO A 92 14.27 8.50 10.42
N SER A 93 13.94 7.75 9.37
CA SER A 93 14.01 6.30 9.32
C SER A 93 15.43 5.84 9.68
N ILE A 94 15.57 4.57 10.05
CA ILE A 94 16.91 3.99 10.30
C ILE A 94 17.78 4.16 9.05
N ALA A 95 17.20 4.06 7.86
CA ALA A 95 17.94 4.24 6.61
C ALA A 95 18.41 5.69 6.40
N GLU A 96 17.59 6.71 6.69
CA GLU A 96 18.02 8.12 6.66
C GLU A 96 19.08 8.41 7.72
N LYS A 97 18.90 7.88 8.95
CA LYS A 97 19.89 8.01 10.04
C LYS A 97 21.23 7.37 9.68
N LEU A 98 21.21 6.30 8.89
CA LEU A 98 22.41 5.62 8.38
C LEU A 98 22.92 6.21 7.05
N GLY A 99 22.22 7.18 6.45
CA GLY A 99 22.60 7.84 5.20
C GLY A 99 22.40 7.01 3.93
N PHE A 100 21.52 5.99 3.97
CA PHE A 100 21.15 5.21 2.79
C PHE A 100 20.19 5.95 1.85
N ILE A 101 19.43 6.91 2.40
CA ILE A 101 18.51 7.82 1.71
C ILE A 101 18.67 9.22 2.29
N LYS A 102 18.25 10.24 1.52
CA LYS A 102 18.54 11.66 1.76
C LYS A 102 17.29 12.52 1.77
#